data_AF-A0A1C6WRR7-F1
#
_entry.id   AF-A0A1C6WRR7-F1
#
_cell.length_a   1.000
_cell.length_b   1.000
_cell.length_c   1.000
_cell.angle_alpha   90.00
_cell.angle_beta   90.00
_cell.angle_gamma   90.00
#
_symmetry.space_group_name_H-M   'P 1'
#
loop_
_entity.id
_entity.type
_entity.pdbx_description
1 polymer ?
#
loop_
_entity_poly.entity_id
_entity_poly.type
_entity_poly.pdbx_seq_one_letter_code
_entity_poly.pdbx_strand_id
1 'polypeptide(L)'
;MIKIYINIIFFGVNLLAYVSDKYFAKELAASNDAIHEDVLANTALQEFVSSNDSLQNHTMCTDAALKQSSSNITPQKNTSNENCEKGNSQMCSDPEETNNVTEIMDEAVYRLRQYANFNHGYNDYYIGDEELSLCFTEHEGTEIERFYLAIPNPDKYNEIVKMFYTFKGISYLGNLDVKARIVRKYYSNLVMMYNDYKGRTIPFHGYSYVLSADVQESEDITMFVQTSVDINGHKDANKTKYKNTIVESANSFNTDVYTSEYTQMQKIKKLFINLSGLIIKKKSDYVGITYVNSIYDDKSLPKSFRDRDLRAKNMLHFINLIKTSFKE
;
A
#
# COMPACT_ATOMS: atom_id res chain seq x y z
N MET A 1 42.71 10.67 -43.47
CA MET A 1 41.42 9.94 -43.52
C MET A 1 41.61 8.58 -42.89
N ILE A 2 41.25 8.42 -41.61
CA ILE A 2 41.26 7.12 -40.92
C ILE A 2 39.97 7.09 -40.09
N LYS A 3 39.09 6.13 -40.43
CA LYS A 3 37.81 5.91 -39.76
C LYS A 3 38.06 5.14 -38.46
N ILE A 4 37.56 5.68 -37.35
CA ILE A 4 37.54 5.02 -36.04
C ILE A 4 36.33 4.07 -36.02
N TYR A 5 36.58 2.80 -35.73
CA TYR A 5 35.57 1.85 -35.27
C TYR A 5 35.93 1.46 -33.84
N ILE A 6 35.14 1.92 -32.86
CA ILE A 6 35.17 1.39 -31.48
C ILE A 6 33.84 0.68 -31.30
N ASN A 7 33.89 -0.66 -31.31
CA ASN A 7 32.74 -1.51 -31.05
C ASN A 7 32.48 -1.59 -29.54
N ILE A 8 31.21 -1.46 -29.21
CA ILE A 8 30.56 -1.58 -27.90
C ILE A 8 30.76 -2.99 -27.34
N ILE A 9 31.42 -3.12 -26.17
CA ILE A 9 31.19 -4.21 -25.20
C ILE A 9 31.46 -3.65 -23.79
N PHE A 10 30.42 -3.19 -23.10
CA PHE A 10 30.40 -3.07 -21.63
C PHE A 10 28.95 -3.27 -21.15
N PHE A 11 28.47 -4.50 -21.28
CA PHE A 11 27.25 -4.99 -20.64
C PHE A 11 27.60 -6.38 -20.10
N GLY A 12 27.98 -6.47 -18.82
CA GLY A 12 28.38 -7.77 -18.28
C GLY A 12 28.89 -7.83 -16.84
N VAL A 13 28.85 -6.76 -16.04
CA VAL A 13 29.39 -6.83 -14.65
C VAL A 13 28.47 -6.26 -13.57
N ASN A 14 27.35 -5.59 -13.89
CA ASN A 14 26.43 -5.09 -12.85
C ASN A 14 25.42 -6.12 -12.31
N LEU A 15 25.47 -7.38 -12.75
CA LEU A 15 24.59 -8.44 -12.23
C LEU A 15 25.17 -9.15 -10.98
N LEU A 16 26.45 -8.93 -10.64
CA LEU A 16 27.14 -9.63 -9.55
C LEU A 16 27.28 -8.82 -8.25
N ALA A 17 26.75 -7.59 -8.21
CA ALA A 17 26.50 -6.87 -6.95
C ALA A 17 25.04 -7.02 -6.48
N TYR A 18 24.27 -7.93 -7.10
CA TYR A 18 23.01 -8.45 -6.57
C TYR A 18 23.32 -9.44 -5.42
N VAL A 19 23.98 -8.93 -4.39
CA VAL A 19 23.99 -9.59 -3.08
C VAL A 19 22.65 -9.23 -2.47
N SER A 20 21.74 -10.19 -2.56
CA SER A 20 20.43 -10.22 -1.92
C SER A 20 20.56 -9.89 -0.43
N ASP A 21 20.45 -8.60 -0.09
CA ASP A 21 19.78 -8.23 1.15
C ASP A 21 18.32 -8.59 0.95
N LYS A 22 17.98 -9.87 1.19
CA LYS A 22 16.59 -10.33 1.19
C LYS A 22 15.89 -9.57 2.32
N TYR A 23 15.30 -8.40 1.99
CA TYR A 23 14.59 -7.54 2.93
C TYR A 23 13.47 -8.32 3.65
N PHE A 24 12.97 -9.38 3.01
CA PHE A 24 11.87 -10.21 3.50
C PHE A 24 12.30 -11.45 4.32
N ALA A 25 13.56 -11.90 4.24
CA ALA A 25 14.00 -13.14 4.90
C ALA A 25 14.58 -12.95 6.32
N LYS A 26 14.80 -11.71 6.74
CA LYS A 26 15.45 -11.41 8.03
C LYS A 26 14.60 -11.82 9.25
N GLU A 27 13.30 -12.03 9.07
CA GLU A 27 12.38 -12.36 10.16
C GLU A 27 12.38 -13.86 10.54
N LEU A 28 12.90 -14.76 9.69
CA LEU A 28 12.91 -16.21 9.99
C LEU A 28 13.91 -16.59 11.09
N ALA A 29 14.90 -15.73 11.37
CA ALA A 29 15.95 -16.00 12.35
C ALA A 29 15.63 -15.50 13.77
N ALA A 30 14.57 -14.70 13.96
CA ALA A 30 14.24 -14.11 15.27
C ALA A 30 13.17 -14.87 16.07
N SER A 31 12.58 -15.93 15.49
CA SER A 31 11.42 -16.63 16.07
C SER A 31 11.74 -18.05 16.54
N ASN A 32 12.95 -18.34 17.01
CA ASN A 32 13.24 -19.60 17.71
C ASN A 32 14.38 -19.38 18.71
N ASP A 33 14.08 -18.80 19.86
CA ASP A 33 14.73 -19.18 21.12
C ASP A 33 13.79 -18.93 22.31
N ALA A 34 13.90 -19.82 23.28
CA ALA A 34 12.83 -20.27 24.16
C ALA A 34 12.71 -19.50 25.50
N ILE A 35 11.46 -19.32 25.94
CA ILE A 35 10.86 -19.76 27.22
C ILE A 35 11.52 -19.43 28.60
N HIS A 36 10.66 -18.82 29.44
CA HIS A 36 10.46 -18.82 30.92
C HIS A 36 11.30 -17.98 31.91
N GLU A 37 10.54 -17.13 32.64
CA GLU A 37 10.53 -16.79 34.08
C GLU A 37 11.85 -16.62 34.87
N ASP A 38 12.02 -15.46 35.53
CA ASP A 38 11.62 -15.32 36.94
C ASP A 38 11.69 -13.87 37.49
N VAL A 39 10.63 -13.51 38.24
CA VAL A 39 10.57 -12.78 39.52
C VAL A 39 11.51 -11.59 39.83
N LEU A 40 10.91 -10.42 40.09
CA LEU A 40 11.04 -9.75 41.40
C LEU A 40 9.86 -8.79 41.66
N ALA A 41 9.36 -8.87 42.88
CA ALA A 41 8.04 -8.44 43.32
C ALA A 41 8.05 -7.12 44.11
N ASN A 42 6.87 -6.47 44.17
CA ASN A 42 6.24 -5.87 45.37
C ASN A 42 6.91 -4.63 46.03
N THR A 43 6.25 -3.60 46.58
CA THR A 43 4.85 -3.28 46.93
C THR A 43 4.83 -1.81 47.43
N ALA A 44 3.74 -1.06 47.23
CA ALA A 44 3.09 -0.23 48.27
C ALA A 44 1.78 0.42 47.76
N LEU A 45 0.66 -0.05 48.33
CA LEU A 45 -0.68 0.57 48.29
C LEU A 45 -0.79 1.67 49.36
N GLN A 46 -1.55 2.74 49.08
CA GLN A 46 -2.54 3.25 50.04
C GLN A 46 -3.58 4.19 49.39
N GLU A 47 -4.86 3.85 49.62
CA GLU A 47 -6.07 4.63 49.35
C GLU A 47 -6.27 5.75 50.38
N PHE A 48 -7.03 6.81 50.02
CA PHE A 48 -8.01 7.47 50.91
C PHE A 48 -9.07 8.29 50.10
N VAL A 49 -10.29 7.74 50.03
CA VAL A 49 -11.63 8.29 50.36
C VAL A 49 -12.07 9.74 49.96
N SER A 50 -13.10 9.76 49.08
CA SER A 50 -14.41 10.49 49.09
C SER A 50 -14.53 12.03 49.20
N SER A 51 -15.29 12.66 48.29
CA SER A 51 -16.72 13.07 48.49
C SER A 51 -17.29 14.01 47.40
N ASN A 52 -18.51 13.66 46.93
CA ASN A 52 -19.68 14.40 46.42
C ASN A 52 -19.62 15.86 45.92
N ASP A 53 -20.23 16.12 44.75
CA ASP A 53 -21.56 16.78 44.58
C ASP A 53 -21.90 16.86 43.07
N SER A 54 -23.04 16.30 42.60
CA SER A 54 -24.33 16.97 42.30
C SER A 54 -24.27 17.87 41.03
N LEU A 55 -25.22 17.97 40.10
CA LEU A 55 -26.52 17.38 39.79
C LEU A 55 -26.98 18.04 38.45
N GLN A 56 -27.91 17.39 37.75
CA GLN A 56 -28.90 17.92 36.79
C GLN A 56 -28.60 17.84 35.28
N ASN A 57 -29.50 17.38 34.41
CA ASN A 57 -30.75 16.61 34.54
C ASN A 57 -31.32 16.35 33.12
N HIS A 58 -32.28 15.43 33.06
CA HIS A 58 -33.41 15.30 32.12
C HIS A 58 -33.16 14.65 30.75
N THR A 59 -34.01 13.76 30.22
CA THR A 59 -35.16 12.94 30.67
C THR A 59 -35.52 12.10 29.43
N MET A 60 -35.49 10.77 29.48
CA MET A 60 -36.61 9.86 29.78
C MET A 60 -37.83 9.96 28.84
N CYS A 61 -38.21 8.84 28.25
CA CYS A 61 -39.60 8.41 28.19
C CYS A 61 -39.66 6.90 28.43
N THR A 62 -40.16 6.58 29.63
CA THR A 62 -40.74 5.33 30.13
C THR A 62 -42.09 5.07 29.42
N ASP A 63 -42.69 3.88 29.38
CA ASP A 63 -43.24 3.15 30.52
C ASP A 63 -43.47 1.66 30.27
N ALA A 64 -43.51 0.94 31.39
CA ALA A 64 -43.72 -0.49 31.55
C ALA A 64 -45.15 -0.80 32.07
N ALA A 65 -45.61 -2.05 31.87
CA ALA A 65 -46.46 -2.87 32.77
C ALA A 65 -47.11 -4.03 31.98
N LEU A 66 -47.47 -5.21 32.50
CA LEU A 66 -47.05 -6.11 33.58
C LEU A 66 -47.86 -7.42 33.35
N LYS A 67 -47.18 -8.57 33.46
CA LYS A 67 -47.67 -9.92 33.90
C LYS A 67 -48.83 -10.63 33.16
N GLN A 68 -48.52 -11.84 32.65
CA GLN A 68 -49.13 -13.10 33.12
C GLN A 68 -48.30 -14.33 32.70
N SER A 69 -48.35 -15.38 33.53
CA SER A 69 -47.50 -16.56 33.53
C SER A 69 -47.97 -17.69 32.60
N SER A 70 -47.03 -18.46 32.03
CA SER A 70 -46.91 -19.92 32.15
C SER A 70 -46.32 -20.58 30.89
N SER A 71 -45.29 -21.38 31.13
CA SER A 71 -44.85 -22.59 30.42
C SER A 71 -44.35 -22.51 28.96
N ASN A 72 -43.02 -22.62 28.87
CA ASN A 72 -42.23 -23.51 27.99
C ASN A 72 -42.44 -23.46 26.47
N ILE A 73 -41.74 -22.56 25.78
CA ILE A 73 -41.25 -22.78 24.40
C ILE A 73 -39.86 -22.15 24.25
N THR A 74 -38.94 -22.95 23.70
CA THR A 74 -37.51 -22.79 23.39
C THR A 74 -37.06 -21.37 22.94
N PRO A 75 -35.89 -20.84 23.35
CA PRO A 75 -35.43 -19.53 22.91
C PRO A 75 -34.99 -19.54 21.44
N GLN A 76 -35.82 -18.92 20.61
CA GLN A 76 -35.50 -18.53 19.24
C GLN A 76 -34.42 -17.44 19.27
N LYS A 77 -33.20 -17.80 18.87
CA LYS A 77 -32.07 -16.87 18.72
C LYS A 77 -32.29 -16.03 17.47
N ASN A 78 -32.80 -14.80 17.67
CA ASN A 78 -32.76 -13.76 16.64
C ASN A 78 -31.30 -13.51 16.26
N THR A 79 -30.89 -14.08 15.13
CA THR A 79 -29.61 -13.80 14.48
C THR A 79 -29.88 -12.70 13.46
N SER A 80 -29.52 -11.48 13.82
CA SER A 80 -29.24 -10.44 12.83
C SER A 80 -28.04 -10.93 12.01
N ASN A 81 -28.29 -11.30 10.76
CA ASN A 81 -27.27 -11.70 9.80
C ASN A 81 -26.37 -10.51 9.44
N GLU A 82 -25.31 -10.31 10.21
CA GLU A 82 -24.09 -9.66 9.74
C GLU A 82 -23.32 -10.67 8.87
N ASN A 83 -23.71 -10.80 7.61
CA ASN A 83 -22.89 -11.50 6.62
C ASN A 83 -21.76 -10.57 6.16
N CYS A 84 -20.75 -10.43 7.01
CA CYS A 84 -19.42 -10.00 6.59
C CYS A 84 -18.73 -11.25 6.04
N GLU A 85 -18.72 -11.43 4.72
CA GLU A 85 -18.07 -12.56 4.05
C GLU A 85 -16.58 -12.61 4.43
N LYS A 86 -16.21 -13.56 5.29
CA LYS A 86 -14.82 -13.94 5.57
C LYS A 86 -14.23 -14.59 4.31
N GLY A 87 -13.66 -13.80 3.42
CA GLY A 87 -12.63 -14.30 2.52
C GLY A 87 -11.41 -14.70 3.37
N ASN A 88 -11.17 -16.00 3.56
CA ASN A 88 -9.99 -16.48 4.29
C ASN A 88 -8.72 -16.05 3.53
N SER A 89 -8.04 -15.00 3.99
CA SER A 89 -6.70 -14.64 3.50
C SER A 89 -5.71 -15.71 3.95
N GLN A 90 -5.51 -16.74 3.15
CA GLN A 90 -4.64 -17.86 3.48
C GLN A 90 -3.17 -17.48 3.26
N MET A 91 -2.30 -17.98 4.14
CA MET A 91 -0.86 -17.98 3.93
C MET A 91 -0.54 -18.81 2.68
N CYS A 92 0.30 -18.30 1.80
CA CYS A 92 0.75 -19.04 0.62
C CYS A 92 1.52 -20.28 1.07
N SER A 93 1.14 -21.44 0.54
CA SER A 93 1.83 -22.71 0.78
C SER A 93 2.77 -23.08 -0.36
N ASP A 94 2.77 -22.31 -1.46
CA ASP A 94 3.61 -22.56 -2.62
C ASP A 94 4.94 -21.79 -2.47
N PRO A 95 6.07 -22.51 -2.27
CA PRO A 95 7.37 -21.87 -2.13
C PRO A 95 7.89 -21.26 -3.44
N GLU A 96 7.51 -21.80 -4.60
CA GLU A 96 7.92 -21.26 -5.90
C GLU A 96 7.23 -19.90 -6.14
N GLU A 97 5.93 -19.83 -5.89
CA GLU A 97 5.20 -18.57 -5.96
C GLU A 97 5.75 -17.54 -4.98
N THR A 98 6.04 -17.95 -3.74
CA THR A 98 6.61 -17.08 -2.71
C THR A 98 7.98 -16.54 -3.13
N ASN A 99 8.83 -17.37 -3.73
CA ASN A 99 10.12 -16.93 -4.27
C ASN A 99 9.94 -15.93 -5.41
N ASN A 100 9.06 -16.22 -6.38
CA ASN A 100 8.78 -15.31 -7.50
C ASN A 100 8.26 -13.96 -7.01
N VAL A 101 7.35 -13.94 -6.03
CA VAL A 101 6.83 -12.71 -5.43
C VAL A 101 7.91 -11.93 -4.70
N THR A 102 8.82 -12.63 -4.01
CA THR A 102 9.96 -12.00 -3.35
C THR A 102 10.87 -11.32 -4.38
N GLU A 103 11.22 -12.00 -5.47
CA GLU A 103 12.03 -11.43 -6.55
C GLU A 103 11.38 -10.20 -7.20
N ILE A 104 10.06 -10.26 -7.43
CA ILE A 104 9.30 -9.13 -7.96
C ILE A 104 9.34 -7.92 -7.02
N MET A 105 9.18 -8.15 -5.72
CA MET A 105 9.19 -7.06 -4.75
C MET A 105 10.59 -6.52 -4.46
N ASP A 106 11.63 -7.35 -4.54
CA ASP A 106 13.03 -6.90 -4.49
C ASP A 106 13.33 -5.96 -5.68
N GLU A 107 12.89 -6.31 -6.89
CA GLU A 107 12.97 -5.40 -8.04
C GLU A 107 12.14 -4.12 -7.80
N ALA A 108 10.90 -4.24 -7.32
CA ALA A 108 10.04 -3.08 -7.08
C ALA A 108 10.64 -2.09 -6.06
N VAL A 109 11.24 -2.60 -4.97
CA VAL A 109 11.96 -1.78 -3.96
C VAL A 109 13.16 -1.09 -4.60
N TYR A 110 13.95 -1.81 -5.40
CA TYR A 110 15.08 -1.24 -6.13
C TYR A 110 14.61 -0.10 -7.06
N ARG A 111 13.57 -0.34 -7.86
CA ARG A 111 13.02 0.66 -8.79
C ARG A 111 12.45 1.87 -8.05
N LEU A 112 11.78 1.66 -6.92
CA LEU A 112 11.28 2.75 -6.08
C LEU A 112 12.41 3.68 -5.64
N ARG A 113 13.54 3.13 -5.16
CA ARG A 113 14.72 3.94 -4.79
C ARG A 113 15.30 4.70 -5.98
N GLN A 114 15.43 4.02 -7.12
CA GLN A 114 15.96 4.64 -8.34
C GLN A 114 15.12 5.84 -8.76
N TYR A 115 13.78 5.70 -8.78
CA TYR A 115 12.87 6.76 -9.18
C TYR A 115 12.56 7.78 -8.08
N ALA A 116 12.79 7.46 -6.81
CA ALA A 116 12.66 8.44 -5.73
C ALA A 116 13.79 9.49 -5.75
N ASN A 117 14.92 9.22 -6.41
CA ASN A 117 16.03 10.15 -6.48
C ASN A 117 15.76 11.26 -7.52
N PHE A 118 15.51 12.48 -7.05
CA PHE A 118 15.31 13.66 -7.89
C PHE A 118 16.55 14.07 -8.69
N ASN A 119 17.74 13.59 -8.34
CA ASN A 119 18.97 13.87 -9.10
C ASN A 119 19.16 12.94 -10.31
N HIS A 120 18.29 11.95 -10.52
CA HIS A 120 18.37 11.02 -11.64
C HIS A 120 17.40 11.38 -12.75
N GLY A 121 17.96 11.68 -13.93
CA GLY A 121 17.20 11.96 -15.15
C GLY A 121 16.78 13.41 -15.28
N TYR A 122 16.04 13.69 -16.35
CA TYR A 122 15.42 14.99 -16.59
C TYR A 122 14.04 15.02 -15.91
N ASN A 123 13.78 16.06 -15.11
CA ASN A 123 12.54 16.24 -14.36
C ASN A 123 11.73 17.43 -14.92
N ASP A 124 10.48 17.18 -15.30
CA ASP A 124 9.51 18.22 -15.61
C ASP A 124 8.79 18.62 -14.33
N TYR A 125 9.23 19.72 -13.70
CA TYR A 125 8.61 20.23 -12.47
C TYR A 125 7.31 20.97 -12.75
N TYR A 126 6.30 20.67 -11.94
CA TYR A 126 5.04 21.44 -11.90
C TYR A 126 5.04 22.44 -10.73
N ILE A 127 5.63 22.06 -9.59
CA ILE A 127 5.80 22.88 -8.38
C ILE A 127 7.11 22.45 -7.70
N GLY A 128 7.93 23.37 -7.19
CA GLY A 128 9.19 23.02 -6.55
C GLY A 128 9.78 24.09 -5.64
N ASP A 129 10.09 23.69 -4.41
CA ASP A 129 10.98 24.30 -3.43
C ASP A 129 11.61 23.21 -2.52
N GLU A 130 12.32 23.62 -1.46
CA GLU A 130 12.99 22.71 -0.52
C GLU A 130 12.02 21.86 0.34
N GLU A 131 10.81 22.36 0.62
CA GLU A 131 9.80 21.67 1.42
C GLU A 131 8.88 20.79 0.58
N LEU A 132 8.64 21.18 -0.67
CA LEU A 132 7.68 20.56 -1.55
C LEU A 132 8.16 20.57 -2.99
N SER A 133 8.32 19.38 -3.58
CA SER A 133 8.61 19.23 -5.00
C SER A 133 7.64 18.25 -5.64
N LEU A 134 7.13 18.55 -6.83
CA LEU A 134 6.27 17.68 -7.62
C LEU A 134 6.75 17.73 -9.07
N CYS A 135 7.05 16.57 -9.64
CA CYS A 135 7.49 16.46 -11.02
C CYS A 135 6.95 15.21 -11.72
N PHE A 136 7.08 15.23 -13.04
CA PHE A 136 6.92 14.05 -13.88
C PHE A 136 8.25 13.74 -14.57
N THR A 137 8.47 12.46 -14.80
CA THR A 137 9.62 11.91 -15.51
C THR A 137 9.13 10.79 -16.41
N GLU A 138 10.00 10.28 -17.27
CA GLU A 138 9.67 9.17 -18.16
C GLU A 138 10.76 8.10 -18.11
N HIS A 139 10.33 6.85 -18.21
CA HIS A 139 11.18 5.69 -18.43
C HIS A 139 10.59 4.85 -19.57
N GLU A 140 11.31 4.76 -20.68
CA GLU A 140 10.90 3.95 -21.85
C GLU A 140 9.45 4.25 -22.32
N GLY A 141 9.09 5.54 -22.45
CA GLY A 141 7.72 5.93 -22.83
C GLY A 141 6.68 5.79 -21.72
N THR A 142 7.09 5.34 -20.53
CA THR A 142 6.22 5.19 -19.35
C THR A 142 6.44 6.34 -18.40
N GLU A 143 5.38 7.08 -18.13
CA GLU A 143 5.44 8.23 -17.26
C GLU A 143 5.47 7.82 -15.78
N ILE A 144 6.25 8.57 -15.00
CA ILE A 144 6.42 8.39 -13.56
C ILE A 144 6.20 9.74 -12.91
N GLU A 145 5.18 9.80 -12.06
CA GLU A 145 4.88 10.97 -11.23
C GLU A 145 5.52 10.84 -9.86
N ARG A 146 5.99 11.97 -9.33
CA ARG A 146 6.76 11.99 -8.09
C ARG A 146 6.41 13.23 -7.29
N PHE A 147 6.40 13.09 -5.97
CA PHE A 147 6.51 14.26 -5.11
C PHE A 147 7.41 14.00 -3.92
N TYR A 148 8.00 15.08 -3.42
CA TYR A 148 8.71 15.15 -2.16
C TYR A 148 7.99 16.14 -1.24
N LEU A 149 7.87 15.78 0.03
CA LEU A 149 7.29 16.60 1.07
C LEU A 149 8.14 16.50 2.34
N ALA A 150 8.60 17.63 2.87
CA ALA A 150 9.20 17.73 4.19
C ALA A 150 8.14 18.13 5.23
N ILE A 151 8.01 17.32 6.29
CA ILE A 151 7.20 17.65 7.46
C ILE A 151 8.13 18.12 8.58
N PRO A 152 8.06 19.40 9.01
CA PRO A 152 8.98 19.99 9.98
C PRO A 152 8.64 19.53 11.40
N ASN A 153 8.98 18.29 11.73
CA ASN A 153 9.06 17.73 13.07
C ASN A 153 9.56 16.27 12.95
N PRO A 154 10.82 15.95 13.30
CA PRO A 154 11.35 14.61 13.15
C PRO A 154 10.65 13.58 14.06
N ASP A 155 10.00 14.01 15.14
CA ASP A 155 9.29 13.12 16.07
C ASP A 155 7.98 12.57 15.47
N LYS A 156 7.48 13.20 14.39
CA LYS A 156 6.31 12.70 13.64
C LYS A 156 6.59 11.46 12.80
N TYR A 157 7.84 11.00 12.70
CA TYR A 157 8.21 9.85 11.87
C TYR A 157 7.34 8.61 12.15
N ASN A 158 7.25 8.18 13.41
CA ASN A 158 6.49 6.99 13.78
C ASN A 158 4.98 7.16 13.53
N GLU A 159 4.44 8.36 13.73
CA GLU A 159 3.03 8.66 13.45
C GLU A 159 2.73 8.60 11.95
N ILE A 160 3.61 9.16 11.12
CA ILE A 160 3.50 9.14 9.65
C ILE A 160 3.60 7.69 9.14
N VAL A 161 4.58 6.91 9.61
CA VAL A 161 4.72 5.49 9.25
C VAL A 161 3.45 4.71 9.62
N LYS A 162 2.93 4.90 10.84
CA LYS A 162 1.71 4.24 11.32
C LYS A 162 0.48 4.61 10.48
N MET A 163 0.38 5.86 10.05
CA MET A 163 -0.69 6.30 9.16
C MET A 163 -0.65 5.50 7.85
N PHE A 164 0.51 5.43 7.18
CA PHE A 164 0.63 4.70 5.93
C PHE A 164 0.46 3.19 6.07
N TYR A 165 0.91 2.61 7.19
CA TYR A 165 0.62 1.21 7.52
C TYR A 165 -0.89 0.94 7.63
N THR A 166 -1.63 1.84 8.31
CA THR A 166 -3.10 1.73 8.47
C THR A 166 -3.82 1.82 7.13
N PHE A 167 -3.35 2.70 6.24
CA PHE A 167 -3.85 2.82 4.88
C PHE A 167 -3.20 1.81 3.92
N LYS A 168 -2.47 0.79 4.38
CA LYS A 168 -1.81 -0.24 3.54
C LYS A 168 -1.00 0.35 2.38
N GLY A 169 -0.30 1.45 2.64
CA GLY A 169 0.49 2.17 1.64
C GLY A 169 -0.31 2.64 0.42
N ILE A 170 -1.65 2.74 0.50
CA ILE A 170 -2.52 2.99 -0.66
C ILE A 170 -1.98 4.14 -1.49
N SER A 171 -1.64 3.82 -2.74
CA SER A 171 -1.40 4.77 -3.82
C SER A 171 -2.58 5.75 -3.88
N TYR A 172 -2.35 7.02 -3.58
CA TYR A 172 -3.40 8.02 -3.71
C TYR A 172 -3.74 8.17 -5.19
N LEU A 173 -4.81 7.52 -5.63
CA LEU A 173 -5.29 7.57 -7.02
C LEU A 173 -6.30 8.71 -7.22
N GLY A 174 -6.10 9.82 -6.52
CA GLY A 174 -6.96 10.99 -6.68
C GLY A 174 -8.39 10.72 -6.28
N ASN A 175 -9.24 10.78 -7.29
CA ASN A 175 -10.69 10.76 -7.19
C ASN A 175 -11.28 9.34 -7.13
N LEU A 176 -10.48 8.34 -6.77
CA LEU A 176 -10.94 6.98 -6.56
C LEU A 176 -11.15 6.69 -5.07
N ASP A 177 -12.26 6.01 -4.79
CA ASP A 177 -12.41 5.20 -3.58
C ASP A 177 -11.76 3.85 -3.82
N VAL A 178 -10.90 3.42 -2.90
CA VAL A 178 -10.20 2.14 -2.97
C VAL A 178 -10.68 1.23 -1.85
N LYS A 179 -11.22 0.06 -2.20
CA LYS A 179 -11.50 -1.02 -1.23
C LYS A 179 -10.50 -2.13 -1.44
N ALA A 180 -9.62 -2.31 -0.46
CA ALA A 180 -8.50 -3.24 -0.56
C ALA A 180 -8.68 -4.46 0.37
N ARG A 181 -8.73 -5.66 -0.21
CA ARG A 181 -8.77 -6.94 0.53
C ARG A 181 -7.49 -7.73 0.29
N ILE A 182 -6.95 -8.32 1.36
CA ILE A 182 -5.81 -9.23 1.24
C ILE A 182 -6.34 -10.56 0.72
N VAL A 183 -5.84 -11.01 -0.42
CA VAL A 183 -6.24 -12.29 -1.04
C VAL A 183 -5.21 -13.40 -0.82
N ARG A 184 -3.96 -13.03 -0.52
CA ARG A 184 -2.88 -13.98 -0.19
C ARG A 184 -1.85 -13.31 0.69
N LYS A 185 -1.31 -14.04 1.67
CA LYS A 185 -0.17 -13.60 2.50
C LYS A 185 1.06 -14.41 2.14
N TYR A 186 2.22 -13.78 2.01
CA TYR A 186 3.50 -14.46 1.78
C TYR A 186 4.41 -14.34 2.99
N TYR A 187 4.48 -13.13 3.55
CA TYR A 187 5.16 -12.82 4.81
C TYR A 187 4.31 -11.85 5.64
N SER A 188 4.77 -11.52 6.85
CA SER A 188 4.13 -10.51 7.72
C SER A 188 3.96 -9.17 7.01
N ASN A 189 4.96 -8.80 6.20
CA ASN A 189 5.11 -7.54 5.51
C ASN A 189 4.95 -7.64 3.98
N LEU A 190 4.53 -8.80 3.45
CA LEU A 190 4.37 -9.03 2.01
C LEU A 190 3.07 -9.77 1.72
N VAL A 191 2.17 -9.10 1.00
CA VAL A 191 0.83 -9.59 0.70
C VAL A 191 0.45 -9.35 -0.76
N MET A 192 -0.48 -10.17 -1.25
CA MET A 192 -1.26 -9.86 -2.44
C MET A 192 -2.60 -9.28 -2.04
N MET A 193 -2.98 -8.19 -2.68
CA MET A 193 -4.24 -7.50 -2.45
C MET A 193 -5.05 -7.43 -3.73
N TYR A 194 -6.35 -7.64 -3.59
CA TYR A 194 -7.32 -7.21 -4.58
C TYR A 194 -7.83 -5.82 -4.19
N ASN A 195 -7.71 -4.88 -5.10
CA ASN A 195 -8.23 -3.53 -4.95
C ASN A 195 -9.43 -3.36 -5.87
N ASP A 196 -10.56 -2.94 -5.32
CA ASP A 196 -11.71 -2.44 -6.06
C ASP A 196 -11.68 -0.91 -6.09
N TYR A 197 -11.82 -0.35 -7.28
CA TYR A 197 -11.72 1.08 -7.54
C TYR A 197 -13.07 1.61 -8.00
N LYS A 198 -13.59 2.60 -7.28
CA LYS A 198 -14.80 3.32 -7.69
C LYS A 198 -14.51 4.81 -7.80
N GLY A 199 -14.83 5.40 -8.94
CA GLY A 199 -14.72 6.85 -9.11
C GLY A 199 -15.73 7.57 -8.23
N ARG A 200 -15.26 8.53 -7.43
CA ARG A 200 -16.12 9.40 -6.60
C ARG A 200 -16.92 10.36 -7.46
N THR A 201 -16.27 11.01 -8.42
CA THR A 201 -16.92 11.96 -9.35
C THR A 201 -16.71 11.61 -10.83
N ILE A 202 -16.09 10.47 -11.12
CA ILE A 202 -15.90 9.95 -12.48
C ILE A 202 -16.61 8.60 -12.65
N PRO A 203 -17.17 8.30 -13.84
CA PRO A 203 -17.84 7.03 -14.11
C PRO A 203 -16.80 5.91 -14.37
N PHE A 204 -16.04 5.56 -13.34
CA PHE A 204 -15.03 4.51 -13.40
C PHE A 204 -15.32 3.45 -12.34
N HIS A 205 -15.32 2.19 -12.78
CA HIS A 205 -15.26 1.02 -11.91
C HIS A 205 -14.19 0.09 -12.46
N GLY A 206 -13.17 -0.17 -11.66
CA GLY A 206 -12.09 -1.05 -12.03
C GLY A 206 -11.54 -1.83 -10.84
N TYR A 207 -10.56 -2.67 -11.11
CA TYR A 207 -9.88 -3.44 -10.08
C TYR A 207 -8.42 -3.68 -10.44
N SER A 208 -7.64 -4.11 -9.46
CA SER A 208 -6.28 -4.61 -9.68
C SER A 208 -5.95 -5.73 -8.70
N TYR A 209 -5.04 -6.60 -9.11
CA TYR A 209 -4.25 -7.37 -8.16
C TYR A 209 -2.89 -6.71 -8.00
N VAL A 210 -2.50 -6.44 -6.76
CA VAL A 210 -1.21 -5.82 -6.42
C VAL A 210 -0.47 -6.66 -5.41
N LEU A 211 0.84 -6.77 -5.59
CA LEU A 211 1.76 -7.15 -4.52
C LEU A 211 2.08 -5.89 -3.72
N SER A 212 2.06 -5.99 -2.40
CA SER A 212 2.33 -4.89 -1.48
C SER A 212 3.35 -5.33 -0.44
N ALA A 213 4.40 -4.54 -0.28
CA ALA A 213 5.47 -4.75 0.68
C ALA A 213 5.67 -3.55 1.59
N ASP A 214 5.82 -3.81 2.87
CA ASP A 214 6.23 -2.83 3.88
C ASP A 214 7.68 -3.15 4.27
N VAL A 215 8.60 -2.21 4.06
CA VAL A 215 10.05 -2.45 4.23
C VAL A 215 10.63 -1.45 5.20
N GLN A 216 11.02 -1.91 6.38
CA GLN A 216 11.83 -1.13 7.31
C GLN A 216 13.31 -1.37 6.98
N GLU A 217 13.93 -0.39 6.32
CA GLU A 217 15.34 -0.48 5.92
C GLU A 217 16.28 -0.14 7.09
N SER A 218 15.87 0.82 7.93
CA SER A 218 16.57 1.18 9.15
C SER A 218 15.59 1.77 10.17
N GLU A 219 16.08 2.16 11.34
CA GLU A 219 15.28 2.89 12.33
C GLU A 219 14.71 4.20 11.77
N ASP A 220 15.39 4.80 10.80
CA ASP A 220 15.05 6.11 10.21
C ASP A 220 14.43 6.02 8.81
N ILE A 221 14.32 4.83 8.21
CA ILE A 221 13.83 4.67 6.83
C ILE A 221 12.80 3.54 6.75
N THR A 222 11.59 3.90 6.33
CA THR A 222 10.51 2.97 6.02
C THR A 222 10.02 3.19 4.60
N MET A 223 9.74 2.11 3.88
CA MET A 223 9.19 2.14 2.53
C MET A 223 7.89 1.34 2.45
N PHE A 224 6.97 1.82 1.63
CA PHE A 224 5.75 1.11 1.24
C PHE A 224 5.78 0.96 -0.27
N VAL A 225 5.69 -0.26 -0.80
CA VAL A 225 5.93 -0.55 -2.22
C VAL A 225 4.82 -1.41 -2.78
N GLN A 226 4.28 -1.04 -3.93
CA GLN A 226 3.21 -1.74 -4.63
C GLN A 226 3.49 -1.87 -6.11
N THR A 227 3.18 -3.04 -6.67
CA THR A 227 3.21 -3.29 -8.11
C THR A 227 2.08 -4.24 -8.52
N SER A 228 1.48 -4.00 -9.68
CA SER A 228 0.41 -4.85 -10.20
C SER A 228 0.95 -6.11 -10.87
N VAL A 229 0.21 -7.19 -10.66
CA VAL A 229 0.41 -8.48 -11.34
C VAL A 229 -0.83 -8.84 -12.14
N ASP A 230 -0.65 -9.37 -13.37
CA ASP A 230 -1.76 -9.71 -14.26
C ASP A 230 -2.32 -11.11 -13.96
N ILE A 231 -3.17 -11.17 -12.94
CA ILE A 231 -3.83 -12.41 -12.50
C ILE A 231 -5.13 -12.63 -13.28
N ASN A 232 -5.47 -13.90 -13.52
CA ASN A 232 -6.74 -14.34 -14.11
C ASN A 232 -7.00 -13.84 -15.54
N GLY A 233 -6.01 -13.96 -16.42
CA GLY A 233 -6.20 -13.76 -17.86
C GLY A 233 -6.64 -15.04 -18.56
N HIS A 234 -7.95 -15.31 -18.68
CA HIS A 234 -8.38 -16.13 -19.83
C HIS A 234 -7.83 -15.44 -21.07
N LYS A 235 -7.00 -16.18 -21.81
CA LYS A 235 -6.17 -15.68 -22.92
C LYS A 235 -7.05 -15.20 -24.07
N ASP A 236 -7.53 -13.96 -23.99
CA ASP A 236 -8.02 -13.26 -25.17
C ASP A 236 -6.81 -12.95 -26.06
N ALA A 237 -6.56 -13.80 -27.06
CA ALA A 237 -5.42 -13.70 -27.97
C ALA A 237 -5.35 -12.39 -28.78
N ASN A 238 -6.41 -11.57 -28.76
CA ASN A 238 -6.59 -10.39 -29.59
C ASN A 238 -6.46 -9.04 -28.85
N LYS A 239 -6.06 -9.01 -27.57
CA LYS A 239 -5.82 -7.76 -26.83
C LYS A 239 -4.33 -7.57 -26.55
N THR A 240 -3.84 -6.35 -26.74
CA THR A 240 -2.50 -5.94 -26.28
C THR A 240 -2.41 -6.23 -24.79
N LYS A 241 -1.51 -7.12 -24.42
CA LYS A 241 -1.32 -7.49 -23.02
C LYS A 241 -0.64 -6.34 -22.29
N TYR A 242 -1.08 -6.10 -21.07
CA TYR A 242 -0.33 -5.28 -20.14
C TYR A 242 1.09 -5.84 -20.02
N LYS A 243 2.08 -4.95 -20.12
CA LYS A 243 3.47 -5.23 -19.76
C LYS A 243 3.92 -4.13 -18.80
N ASN A 244 4.35 -4.52 -17.62
CA ASN A 244 5.03 -3.64 -16.68
C ASN A 244 6.45 -3.37 -17.21
N THR A 245 6.70 -2.14 -17.65
CA THR A 245 8.01 -1.66 -18.13
C THR A 245 8.93 -1.22 -16.99
N ILE A 246 8.40 -1.08 -15.78
CA ILE A 246 9.16 -0.62 -14.62
C ILE A 246 9.63 -1.79 -13.76
N VAL A 247 8.71 -2.70 -13.40
CA VAL A 247 9.02 -3.93 -12.65
C VAL A 247 8.83 -5.10 -13.61
N GLU A 248 9.86 -5.41 -14.38
CA GLU A 248 9.73 -6.33 -15.52
C GLU A 248 9.50 -7.78 -15.09
N SER A 249 10.04 -8.19 -13.95
CA SER A 249 9.83 -9.52 -13.35
C SER A 249 8.35 -9.83 -13.07
N ALA A 250 7.51 -8.81 -12.87
CA ALA A 250 6.07 -8.98 -12.67
C ALA A 250 5.36 -9.56 -13.90
N ASN A 251 5.94 -9.43 -15.10
CA ASN A 251 5.33 -9.89 -16.35
C ASN A 251 5.32 -11.41 -16.51
N SER A 252 6.25 -12.13 -15.85
CA SER A 252 6.30 -13.59 -15.84
C SER A 252 5.46 -14.21 -14.72
N PHE A 253 4.94 -13.39 -13.80
CA PHE A 253 4.16 -13.89 -12.68
C PHE A 253 2.81 -14.44 -13.14
N ASN A 254 2.55 -15.69 -12.80
CA ASN A 254 1.28 -16.34 -13.10
C ASN A 254 0.85 -17.15 -11.88
N THR A 255 -0.37 -16.88 -11.42
CA THR A 255 -1.01 -17.64 -10.36
C THR A 255 -2.52 -17.52 -10.53
N ASP A 256 -3.26 -18.48 -9.96
CA ASP A 256 -4.71 -18.45 -9.91
C ASP A 256 -5.17 -17.91 -8.55
N VAL A 257 -6.06 -16.92 -8.60
CA VAL A 257 -6.76 -16.42 -7.40
C VAL A 257 -8.25 -16.67 -7.58
N TYR A 258 -8.75 -17.65 -6.84
CA TYR A 258 -10.18 -17.94 -6.78
C TYR A 258 -10.90 -16.84 -6.00
N THR A 259 -11.89 -16.21 -6.64
CA THR A 259 -12.76 -15.22 -6.03
C THR A 259 -14.20 -15.50 -6.44
N SER A 260 -15.12 -15.44 -5.48
CA SER A 260 -16.56 -15.61 -5.69
C SER A 260 -17.13 -14.58 -6.67
N GLU A 261 -16.42 -13.47 -6.88
CA GLU A 261 -16.83 -12.34 -7.73
C GLU A 261 -16.34 -12.44 -9.18
N TYR A 262 -15.75 -13.57 -9.61
CA TYR A 262 -15.14 -13.71 -10.94
C TYR A 262 -16.03 -13.25 -12.10
N THR A 263 -17.33 -13.58 -12.07
CA THR A 263 -18.31 -13.19 -13.09
C THR A 263 -18.55 -11.66 -13.13
N GLN A 264 -18.39 -10.97 -12.00
CA GLN A 264 -18.47 -9.51 -11.94
C GLN A 264 -17.17 -8.88 -12.46
N MET A 265 -16.02 -9.49 -12.19
CA MET A 265 -14.70 -9.01 -12.65
C MET A 265 -14.56 -8.98 -14.17
N GLN A 266 -15.26 -9.87 -14.90
CA GLN A 266 -15.29 -9.83 -16.37
C GLN A 266 -15.94 -8.56 -16.93
N LYS A 267 -16.72 -7.83 -16.12
CA LYS A 267 -17.49 -6.65 -16.55
C LYS A 267 -16.85 -5.32 -16.16
N ILE A 268 -15.81 -5.35 -15.33
CA ILE A 268 -15.11 -4.16 -14.82
C ILE A 268 -13.66 -4.12 -15.32
N LYS A 269 -13.07 -2.92 -15.39
CA LYS A 269 -11.76 -2.72 -16.04
C LYS A 269 -10.58 -3.05 -15.12
N LYS A 270 -9.52 -3.65 -15.65
CA LYS A 270 -8.25 -3.76 -14.94
C LYS A 270 -7.54 -2.40 -14.94
N LEU A 271 -7.11 -1.95 -13.76
CA LEU A 271 -6.15 -0.86 -13.60
C LEU A 271 -4.81 -1.49 -13.25
N PHE A 272 -3.75 -1.14 -13.98
CA PHE A 272 -2.43 -1.68 -13.72
C PHE A 272 -1.51 -0.58 -13.20
N ILE A 273 -0.96 -0.81 -12.01
CA ILE A 273 0.04 0.03 -11.36
C ILE A 273 1.40 -0.58 -11.71
N ASN A 274 2.19 0.12 -12.52
CA ASN A 274 3.55 -0.32 -12.85
C ASN A 274 4.43 -0.32 -11.61
N LEU A 275 4.35 0.76 -10.82
CA LEU A 275 5.02 0.93 -9.54
C LEU A 275 4.34 2.05 -8.77
N SER A 276 4.01 1.85 -7.51
CA SER A 276 3.63 2.92 -6.60
C SER A 276 4.32 2.71 -5.26
N GLY A 277 4.81 3.76 -4.64
CA GLY A 277 5.41 3.63 -3.32
C GLY A 277 5.78 4.93 -2.65
N LEU A 278 6.11 4.80 -1.37
CA LEU A 278 6.55 5.87 -0.49
C LEU A 278 7.89 5.49 0.13
N ILE A 279 8.78 6.47 0.26
CA ILE A 279 9.98 6.40 1.10
C ILE A 279 9.84 7.48 2.17
N ILE A 280 9.74 7.07 3.42
CA ILE A 280 9.65 7.95 4.59
C ILE A 280 11.00 7.90 5.28
N LYS A 281 11.64 9.06 5.40
CA LYS A 281 12.98 9.19 5.97
C LYS A 281 12.98 10.21 7.10
N LYS A 282 13.30 9.75 8.31
CA LYS A 282 13.58 10.64 9.44
C LYS A 282 14.90 11.38 9.19
N LYS A 283 14.90 12.68 9.43
CA LYS A 283 16.08 13.56 9.39
C LYS A 283 16.21 14.25 10.75
N SER A 284 17.25 15.06 10.91
CA SER A 284 17.53 15.80 12.16
C SER A 284 16.41 16.76 12.56
N ASP A 285 15.73 17.34 11.58
CA ASP A 285 14.89 18.52 11.70
C ASP A 285 13.52 18.35 11.01
N TYR A 286 13.35 17.31 10.20
CA TYR A 286 12.09 17.00 9.52
C TYR A 286 11.94 15.50 9.23
N VAL A 287 10.76 15.13 8.73
CA VAL A 287 10.52 13.83 8.09
C VAL A 287 10.31 14.06 6.61
N GLY A 288 11.16 13.48 5.77
CA GLY A 288 11.04 13.54 4.31
C GLY A 288 10.17 12.41 3.81
N ILE A 289 9.16 12.72 3.01
CA ILE A 289 8.26 11.76 2.36
C ILE A 289 8.46 11.90 0.86
N THR A 290 8.96 10.85 0.22
CA THR A 290 9.06 10.77 -1.25
C THR A 290 8.05 9.78 -1.77
N TYR A 291 7.15 10.23 -2.64
CA TYR A 291 6.18 9.40 -3.34
C TYR A 291 6.59 9.22 -4.79
N VAL A 292 6.40 8.01 -5.30
CA VAL A 292 6.58 7.66 -6.71
C VAL A 292 5.36 6.87 -7.15
N ASN A 293 4.80 7.20 -8.31
CA ASN A 293 3.71 6.46 -8.90
C ASN A 293 3.83 6.37 -10.42
N SER A 294 3.40 5.25 -10.96
CA SER A 294 3.30 5.01 -12.39
C SER A 294 2.18 4.02 -12.64
N ILE A 295 1.26 4.43 -13.50
CA ILE A 295 0.10 3.65 -13.91
C ILE A 295 0.28 3.35 -15.39
N TYR A 296 -0.09 2.15 -15.81
CA TYR A 296 -0.09 1.79 -17.21
C TYR A 296 -1.02 2.69 -18.02
N ASP A 297 -0.49 3.31 -19.07
CA ASP A 297 -1.27 4.17 -19.96
C ASP A 297 -2.19 3.35 -20.87
N ASP A 298 -3.35 2.95 -20.32
CA ASP A 298 -4.46 2.44 -21.11
C ASP A 298 -5.36 3.60 -21.55
N LYS A 299 -5.43 3.81 -22.87
CA LYS A 299 -6.31 4.79 -23.53
C LYS A 299 -7.80 4.60 -23.16
N SER A 300 -8.18 3.42 -22.69
CA SER A 300 -9.54 3.12 -22.22
C SER A 300 -9.85 3.70 -20.84
N LEU A 301 -8.84 4.13 -20.06
CA LEU A 301 -9.04 4.75 -18.75
C LEU A 301 -9.69 6.15 -18.87
N PRO A 302 -10.26 6.69 -17.79
CA PRO A 302 -10.69 8.09 -17.76
C PRO A 302 -9.51 9.06 -17.98
N LYS A 303 -9.79 10.24 -18.55
CA LYS A 303 -8.76 11.27 -18.81
C LYS A 303 -7.98 11.68 -17.55
N SER A 304 -8.62 11.64 -16.37
CA SER A 304 -7.98 11.98 -15.08
C SER A 304 -6.78 11.09 -14.72
N PHE A 305 -6.63 9.92 -15.35
CA PHE A 305 -5.47 9.04 -15.17
C PHE A 305 -4.32 9.33 -16.14
N ARG A 306 -4.55 10.14 -17.18
CA ARG A 306 -3.56 10.42 -18.23
C ARG A 306 -3.17 11.88 -18.30
N ASP A 307 -4.07 12.77 -17.91
CA ASP A 307 -3.85 14.21 -17.94
C ASP A 307 -2.92 14.63 -16.79
N ARG A 308 -1.76 15.20 -17.12
CA ARG A 308 -0.75 15.62 -16.14
C ARG A 308 -1.29 16.66 -15.17
N ASP A 309 -2.08 17.63 -15.62
CA ASP A 309 -2.59 18.70 -14.76
C ASP A 309 -3.57 18.16 -13.72
N LEU A 310 -4.45 17.22 -14.13
CA LEU A 310 -5.36 16.55 -13.20
C LEU A 310 -4.61 15.65 -12.20
N ARG A 311 -3.57 14.94 -12.64
CA ARG A 311 -2.74 14.13 -11.73
C ARG A 311 -1.91 14.99 -10.78
N ALA A 312 -1.38 16.12 -11.23
CA ALA A 312 -0.71 17.09 -10.37
C ALA A 312 -1.66 17.64 -9.30
N LYS A 313 -2.90 18.00 -9.66
CA LYS A 313 -3.94 18.42 -8.69
C LYS A 313 -4.26 17.33 -7.67
N ASN A 314 -4.34 16.07 -8.10
CA ASN A 314 -4.53 14.94 -7.21
C ASN A 314 -3.35 14.83 -6.23
N MET A 315 -2.09 14.81 -6.71
CA MET A 315 -0.92 14.77 -5.83
C MET A 315 -0.89 15.93 -4.83
N LEU A 316 -1.22 17.15 -5.26
CA LEU A 316 -1.30 18.30 -4.34
C LEU A 316 -2.39 18.16 -3.28
N HIS A 317 -3.55 17.60 -3.64
CA HIS A 317 -4.57 17.30 -2.66
C HIS A 317 -4.06 16.30 -1.61
N PHE A 318 -3.36 15.25 -2.05
CA PHE A 318 -2.78 14.27 -1.13
C PHE A 318 -1.72 14.85 -0.22
N ILE A 319 -0.81 15.66 -0.78
CA ILE A 319 0.18 16.43 -0.02
C ILE A 319 -0.51 17.28 1.04
N ASN A 320 -1.59 17.99 0.69
CA ASN A 320 -2.33 18.82 1.64
C ASN A 320 -3.02 18.00 2.73
N LEU A 321 -3.54 16.80 2.42
CA LEU A 321 -4.08 15.89 3.44
C LEU A 321 -3.00 15.49 4.43
N ILE A 322 -1.82 15.06 3.94
CA ILE A 322 -0.68 14.70 4.79
C ILE A 322 -0.24 15.89 5.65
N LYS A 323 -0.02 17.06 5.02
CA LYS A 323 0.36 18.28 5.74
C LYS A 323 -0.64 18.60 6.85
N THR A 324 -1.93 18.58 6.56
CA THR A 324 -2.98 18.92 7.54
C THR A 324 -3.05 17.92 8.69
N SER A 325 -2.75 16.63 8.45
CA SER A 325 -2.71 15.61 9.48
C SER A 325 -1.56 15.75 10.47
N PHE A 326 -0.46 16.41 10.08
CA PHE A 326 0.76 16.53 10.89
C PHE A 326 1.23 17.97 11.08
N LYS A 327 0.36 18.95 10.82
CA LYS A 327 0.63 20.35 11.12
C LYS A 327 0.34 20.59 12.60
N GLU A 328 1.38 20.93 13.35
CA GLU A 328 1.28 21.49 14.70
C GLU A 328 1.78 22.94 14.66
#